data_AF-A0A3D0P905-F1
#
_entry.id   AF-A0A3D0P905-F1
#
_cell.length_a   1.000
_cell.length_b   1.000
_cell.length_c   1.000
_cell.angle_alpha   90.00
_cell.angle_beta   90.00
_cell.angle_gamma   90.00
#
_symmetry.space_group_name_H-M   'P 1'
#
loop_
_entity.id
_entity.type
_entity.pdbx_description
1 polymer ?
#
loop_
_entity_poly.entity_id
_entity_poly.type
_entity_poly.pdbx_seq_one_letter_code
_entity_poly.pdbx_strand_id
1 'polypeptide(L)' 'ERTIDAVASFVAPSGELVVVTRGREDDEEPDELPWPMSRRELSRFETHGLVQTFFEVMPGDDETPQPRFVAAYKR' A
#
# COMPACT_ATOMS: atom_id res chain seq x y z
N GLU A 1 7.83 8.07 7.17
CA GLU A 1 6.57 8.76 7.48
C GLU A 1 6.06 9.71 6.38
N ARG A 2 6.86 10.65 5.84
CA ARG A 2 6.36 11.62 4.84
C ARG A 2 6.09 11.09 3.42
N THR A 3 6.57 9.88 3.10
CA THR A 3 6.52 9.35 1.72
C THR A 3 5.10 9.13 1.22
N ILE A 4 4.23 8.51 2.03
CA ILE A 4 2.84 8.23 1.65
C ILE A 4 2.08 9.53 1.37
N ASP A 5 2.21 10.49 2.27
CA ASP A 5 1.57 11.80 2.16
C ASP A 5 2.03 12.53 0.88
N ALA A 6 3.32 12.48 0.58
CA ALA A 6 3.89 13.06 -0.64
C ALA A 6 3.32 12.37 -1.89
N VAL A 7 3.30 11.03 -1.93
CA VAL A 7 2.73 10.27 -3.06
C VAL A 7 1.25 10.63 -3.26
N ALA A 8 0.47 10.69 -2.18
CA ALA A 8 -0.94 11.05 -2.25
C ALA A 8 -1.17 12.44 -2.86
N SER A 9 -0.27 13.39 -2.58
CA SER A 9 -0.36 14.77 -3.07
C SER A 9 -0.13 14.93 -4.58
N PHE A 10 0.50 13.94 -5.23
CA PHE A 10 0.73 13.94 -6.67
C PHE A 10 -0.45 13.40 -7.49
N VAL A 11 -1.45 12.79 -6.85
CA VAL A 11 -2.64 12.32 -7.53
C VAL A 11 -3.48 13.55 -7.91
N ALA A 12 -3.74 13.77 -9.19
CA ALA A 12 -4.59 14.86 -9.67
C ALA A 12 -6.09 14.58 -9.37
N PRO A 13 -6.97 15.60 -9.40
CA PRO A 13 -8.42 15.37 -9.33
C PRO A 13 -8.88 14.35 -10.37
N SER A 14 -9.76 13.43 -9.98
CA SER A 14 -10.19 12.28 -10.81
C SER A 14 -9.07 11.29 -11.18
N GLY A 15 -7.89 11.44 -10.58
CA GLY A 15 -6.76 10.53 -10.75
C GLY A 15 -6.90 9.25 -9.94
N GLU A 16 -6.07 8.28 -10.28
CA GLU A 16 -6.02 6.97 -9.63
C GLU A 16 -4.59 6.66 -9.20
N LEU A 17 -4.45 6.09 -8.00
CA LEU A 17 -3.21 5.57 -7.46
C LEU A 17 -3.33 4.06 -7.30
N VAL A 18 -2.41 3.32 -7.90
CA VAL A 18 -2.28 1.87 -7.68
C VAL A 18 -0.98 1.60 -6.94
N VAL A 19 -1.06 0.87 -5.83
CA VAL A 19 0.08 0.51 -4.98
C VAL A 19 0.23 -1.01 -5.01
N VAL A 20 1.43 -1.46 -5.39
CA VAL A 20 1.84 -2.87 -5.33
C VAL A 20 3.03 -2.96 -4.41
N THR A 21 2.90 -3.73 -3.32
CA THR A 21 3.92 -3.83 -2.27
C THR A 21 3.95 -5.21 -1.66
N ARG A 22 5.07 -5.60 -1.03
CA ARG A 22 5.05 -6.72 -0.09
C ARG A 22 4.13 -6.36 1.08
N GLY A 23 3.28 -7.31 1.46
CA GLY A 23 2.30 -7.17 2.54
C GLY A 23 2.78 -7.85 3.82
N ARG A 24 2.34 -7.31 4.95
CA ARG A 24 2.46 -7.91 6.28
C ARG A 24 1.22 -7.59 7.11
N GLU A 25 1.06 -8.29 8.23
CA GLU A 25 0.04 -7.93 9.22
C GLU A 25 0.40 -6.64 9.98
N ASP A 26 -0.60 -5.99 10.56
CA ASP A 26 -0.45 -4.66 11.19
C ASP A 26 0.45 -4.68 12.45
N ASP A 27 0.55 -5.82 13.12
CA ASP A 27 1.30 -6.09 14.34
C ASP A 27 2.67 -6.73 14.10
N GLU A 28 2.98 -7.14 12.86
CA GLU A 28 4.30 -7.64 12.48
C GLU A 28 5.28 -6.49 12.28
N GLU A 29 6.46 -6.56 12.91
CA GLU A 29 7.51 -5.57 12.72
C GLU A 29 8.33 -5.92 11.46
N PRO A 30 8.48 -5.00 10.48
CA PRO A 30 9.21 -5.29 9.26
C PRO A 30 10.72 -5.35 9.54
N ASP A 31 11.30 -6.53 9.40
CA ASP A 31 12.70 -6.83 9.75
C ASP A 31 13.64 -6.86 8.54
N GLU A 32 13.14 -7.21 7.35
CA GLU A 32 13.95 -7.35 6.14
C GLU A 32 13.59 -6.39 5.00
N LEU A 33 14.63 -6.03 4.23
CA LEU A 33 14.52 -5.21 3.03
C LEU A 33 14.14 -6.07 1.80
N PRO A 34 13.29 -5.55 0.89
CA PRO A 34 12.43 -4.37 1.05
C PRO A 34 11.36 -4.56 2.14
N TRP A 35 11.18 -3.50 2.95
CA TRP A 35 10.26 -3.51 4.09
C TRP A 35 8.81 -3.71 3.64
N PRO A 36 8.13 -4.77 4.11
CA PRO A 36 6.72 -4.99 3.81
C PRO A 36 5.84 -3.95 4.50
N MET A 37 4.77 -3.60 3.81
CA MET A 37 3.79 -2.60 4.23
C MET A 37 2.55 -3.29 4.78
N SER A 38 2.01 -2.74 5.86
CA SER A 38 0.76 -3.19 6.46
C SER A 38 -0.46 -2.49 5.88
N ARG A 39 -1.64 -3.06 6.12
CA ARG A 39 -2.89 -2.47 5.68
C ARG A 39 -3.17 -1.13 6.36
N ARG A 40 -2.81 -1.00 7.65
CA ARG A 40 -2.90 0.26 8.41
C ARG A 40 -1.97 1.35 7.87
N GLU A 41 -0.80 1.00 7.36
CA GLU A 41 0.05 1.99 6.71
C GLU A 41 -0.53 2.44 5.37
N LEU A 42 -1.07 1.51 4.57
CA LEU A 42 -1.72 1.84 3.29
C LEU A 42 -2.99 2.68 3.48
N SER A 43 -3.77 2.48 4.54
CA SER A 43 -4.96 3.30 4.81
C SER A 43 -4.66 4.78 5.04
N ARG A 44 -3.38 5.17 5.24
CA ARG A 44 -2.97 6.58 5.33
C ARG A 44 -3.19 7.36 4.02
N PHE A 45 -3.30 6.69 2.87
CA PHE A 45 -3.77 7.36 1.65
C PHE A 45 -5.16 7.97 1.81
N GLU A 46 -6.03 7.34 2.60
CA GLU A 46 -7.40 7.80 2.83
C GLU A 46 -7.47 9.10 3.64
N THR A 47 -6.49 9.32 4.52
CA THR A 47 -6.38 10.58 5.28
C THR A 47 -6.00 11.77 4.39
N HIS A 48 -5.68 11.54 3.11
CA HIS A 48 -5.29 12.56 2.11
C HIS A 48 -6.36 12.77 1.02
N GLY A 49 -7.60 12.36 1.31
CA GLY A 49 -8.75 12.54 0.43
C GLY A 49 -8.83 11.53 -0.71
N LEU A 50 -8.05 10.45 -0.64
CA LEU A 50 -8.19 9.33 -1.56
C LEU A 50 -9.21 8.33 -1.00
N VAL A 51 -9.93 7.63 -1.87
CA VAL A 51 -10.89 6.58 -1.47
C VAL A 51 -10.39 5.25 -2.01
N GLN A 52 -10.19 4.26 -1.15
CA GLN A 52 -9.81 2.92 -1.58
C GLN A 52 -10.95 2.30 -2.38
N THR A 53 -10.67 1.90 -3.62
CA THR A 53 -11.65 1.27 -4.53
C THR A 53 -11.39 -0.22 -4.72
N PHE A 54 -10.17 -0.68 -4.43
CA PHE A 54 -9.75 -2.06 -4.62
C PHE A 54 -8.69 -2.45 -3.59
N PHE A 55 -8.76 -3.69 -3.13
CA PHE A 55 -7.70 -4.32 -2.35
C PHE A 55 -7.71 -5.83 -2.59
N GLU A 56 -6.56 -6.39 -2.95
CA GLU A 56 -6.35 -7.81 -3.12
C GLU A 56 -5.01 -8.23 -2.50
N VAL A 57 -5.01 -9.44 -1.95
CA VAL A 57 -3.81 -10.11 -1.46
C VAL A 57 -3.46 -11.22 -2.44
N MET A 58 -2.34 -11.06 -3.13
CA MET A 58 -1.80 -12.09 -4.00
C MET A 58 -0.76 -12.91 -3.22
N PRO A 59 -0.72 -14.25 -3.37
CA PRO A 59 0.32 -15.06 -2.76
C PRO A 59 1.71 -14.68 -3.32
N GLY A 60 2.74 -14.84 -2.49
CA GLY A 60 4.12 -14.79 -2.95
C GLY A 60 4.49 -16.04 -3.78
N ASP A 61 5.72 -16.06 -4.28
CA ASP A 61 6.30 -17.20 -5.00
C ASP A 61 7.45 -17.84 -4.21
N ASP A 62 8.06 -18.88 -4.77
CA ASP A 62 9.15 -19.62 -4.12
C ASP A 62 10.38 -18.73 -3.83
N GLU A 63 10.61 -17.69 -4.62
CA GLU A 63 11.74 -16.77 -4.45
C GLU A 63 11.42 -15.64 -3.44
N THR A 64 10.15 -15.26 -3.33
CA THR A 64 9.67 -14.16 -2.48
C THR A 64 8.32 -14.52 -1.84
N PRO A 65 8.34 -15.35 -0.77
CA PRO A 65 7.13 -15.98 -0.23
C PRO A 65 6.18 -14.99 0.46
N GLN A 66 6.62 -13.77 0.77
CA GLN A 66 5.76 -12.75 1.36
C GLN A 66 4.60 -12.39 0.41
N PRO A 67 3.36 -12.23 0.91
CA PRO A 67 2.24 -11.86 0.07
C PRO A 67 2.47 -10.49 -0.59
N ARG A 68 1.79 -10.24 -1.71
CA ARG A 68 1.72 -8.93 -2.34
C ARG A 68 0.36 -8.31 -2.09
N PHE A 69 0.35 -7.09 -1.57
CA PHE A 69 -0.84 -6.27 -1.50
C PHE A 69 -0.94 -5.45 -2.78
N VAL A 70 -2.10 -5.50 -3.42
CA VAL A 70 -2.48 -4.65 -4.55
C VAL A 70 -3.66 -3.80 -4.09
N ALA A 71 -3.44 -2.49 -3.96
CA ALA A 71 -4.45 -1.54 -3.54
C ALA A 71 -4.65 -0.46 -4.61
N ALA A 72 -5.89 -0.07 -4.86
CA ALA A 72 -6.20 1.07 -5.71
C ALA A 72 -7.00 2.12 -4.96
N TYR A 73 -6.71 3.39 -5.24
CA TYR A 73 -7.35 4.54 -4.64
C TYR A 73 -7.71 5.58 -5.69
N LYS A 74 -8.87 6.23 -5.55
CA LYS A 74 -9.28 7.36 -6.40
C LYS A 74 -9.31 8.67 -5.64
N ARG A 75 -8.97 9.77 -6.32
CA ARG A 75 -9.09 11.14 -5.80
C ARG A 75 -10.40 11.81 -6.16
#